data_AF-A0A523RXM9-F1
#
_entry.id   AF-A0A523RXM9-F1
#
_cell.length_a   1.000
_cell.length_b   1.000
_cell.length_c   1.000
_cell.angle_alpha   90.00
_cell.angle_beta   90.00
_cell.angle_gamma   90.00
#
_symmetry.space_group_name_H-M   'P 1'
#
loop_
_entity.id
_entity.type
_entity.pdbx_description
1 polymer ?
#
loop_
_entity_poly.entity_id
_entity_poly.type
_entity_poly.pdbx_seq_one_letter_code
_entity_poly.pdbx_strand_id
1 'polypeptide(L)'
;MGHFLDVAYKVLINEEKPLSYKQITNIGNKKGWLKTKGKTPEESMRARLSENILHKKDDSFFMRTSSGMFGLRKWYPPEEEYVAPRFKKSLMDEDIVVFKKELLKKYVHGRGLYTLPTKERKEIITELKPMRRSLAEKDFDVIQLISTFIVRFEDKYLTYKRSKDLPEDRLHGYYSMFFGGHLNLNDIEFPLFPSLSDFTDSENAKLMFNREFREELKLPNLELQELKYKGLLYDDIRPVSKQHLGIVYDVFLNSDKYLIGERGFLINPKFETLDEIENRKEDFENWSWIIIEFEKNLIGRR
;
A
#
# COMPACT_ATOMS: atom_id res chain seq x y z
N MET A 1 26.69 11.58 13.07
CA MET A 1 26.20 11.35 11.69
C MET A 1 26.14 9.84 11.50
N GLY A 2 25.15 9.29 10.79
CA GLY A 2 24.96 7.83 10.75
C GLY A 2 25.99 7.16 9.82
N HIS A 3 26.36 5.90 10.08
CA HIS A 3 27.41 5.17 9.34
C HIS A 3 27.29 5.26 7.79
N PHE A 4 26.08 5.18 7.23
CA PHE A 4 25.86 5.36 5.79
C PHE A 4 26.19 6.79 5.30
N LEU A 5 25.83 7.80 6.08
CA LEU A 5 26.10 9.21 5.74
C LEU A 5 27.58 9.53 5.85
N ASP A 6 28.29 8.97 6.84
CA ASP A 6 29.74 9.16 6.98
C ASP A 6 30.48 8.58 5.77
N VAL A 7 30.09 7.38 5.33
CA VAL A 7 30.63 6.77 4.12
C VAL A 7 30.27 7.59 2.88
N ALA A 8 29.02 8.03 2.75
CA ALA A 8 28.60 8.84 1.60
C ALA A 8 29.40 10.14 1.50
N TYR A 9 29.59 10.83 2.63
CA TYR A 9 30.39 12.05 2.71
C TYR A 9 31.83 11.77 2.30
N LYS A 10 32.44 10.71 2.83
CA LYS A 10 33.81 10.31 2.49
C LYS A 10 33.95 9.98 1.00
N VAL A 11 33.01 9.25 0.41
CA VAL A 11 33.03 8.92 -1.01
C VAL A 11 32.92 10.18 -1.86
N LEU A 12 31.95 11.06 -1.58
CA LEU A 12 31.76 12.28 -2.35
C LEU A 12 32.96 13.22 -2.25
N ILE A 13 33.60 13.35 -1.09
CA ILE A 13 34.86 14.11 -0.96
C ILE A 13 35.96 13.52 -1.86
N ASN A 14 36.13 12.20 -1.89
CA ASN A 14 37.23 11.58 -2.63
C ASN A 14 37.02 11.61 -4.15
N GLU A 15 35.77 11.55 -4.60
CA GLU A 15 35.45 11.46 -6.04
C GLU A 15 35.18 12.83 -6.67
N GLU A 16 34.97 13.87 -5.85
CA GLU A 16 34.82 15.28 -6.23
C GLU A 16 33.77 15.57 -7.31
N LYS A 17 32.74 14.71 -7.39
CA LYS A 17 31.64 14.84 -8.35
C LYS A 17 30.34 14.25 -7.80
N PRO A 18 29.17 14.69 -8.31
CA PRO A 18 27.91 14.06 -7.97
C PRO A 18 27.87 12.60 -8.40
N LEU A 19 27.32 11.75 -7.55
CA LEU A 19 27.22 10.31 -7.78
C LEU A 19 25.83 9.80 -7.45
N SER A 20 25.41 8.74 -8.14
CA SER A 20 24.19 8.03 -7.78
C SER A 20 24.38 7.32 -6.44
N TYR A 21 23.30 7.14 -5.68
CA TYR A 21 23.36 6.36 -4.44
C TYR A 21 23.92 4.95 -4.64
N LYS A 22 23.71 4.35 -5.82
CA LYS A 22 24.30 3.05 -6.21
C LYS A 22 25.82 3.14 -6.34
N GLN A 23 26.32 4.16 -7.03
CA GLN A 23 27.77 4.39 -7.16
C GLN A 23 28.41 4.68 -5.80
N ILE A 24 27.79 5.52 -4.98
CA ILE A 24 28.27 5.82 -3.62
C ILE A 24 28.38 4.53 -2.79
N THR A 25 27.35 3.70 -2.84
CA THR A 25 27.31 2.41 -2.14
C THR A 25 28.40 1.45 -2.65
N ASN A 26 28.52 1.31 -3.98
CA ASN A 26 29.50 0.43 -4.60
C ASN A 26 30.95 0.84 -4.28
N ILE A 27 31.25 2.14 -4.31
CA ILE A 27 32.58 2.66 -3.95
C ILE A 27 32.85 2.42 -2.47
N GLY A 28 31.87 2.69 -1.59
CA GLY A 28 31.97 2.43 -0.16
C GLY A 28 32.24 0.96 0.15
N ASN A 29 31.57 0.04 -0.54
CA ASN A 29 31.79 -1.40 -0.43
C ASN A 29 33.18 -1.80 -0.95
N LYS A 30 33.55 -1.37 -2.16
CA LYS A 30 34.83 -1.71 -2.79
C LYS A 30 36.03 -1.23 -1.97
N LYS A 31 35.92 -0.05 -1.34
CA LYS A 31 36.97 0.51 -0.46
C LYS A 31 36.91 -0.02 0.98
N GLY A 32 35.98 -0.94 1.28
CA GLY A 32 35.81 -1.53 2.62
C GLY A 32 35.30 -0.55 3.69
N TRP A 33 34.78 0.60 3.28
CA TRP A 33 34.28 1.64 4.18
C TRP A 33 32.84 1.39 4.61
N LEU A 34 32.05 0.72 3.77
CA LEU A 34 30.68 0.37 4.07
C LEU A 34 30.61 -1.11 4.50
N LYS A 35 30.24 -1.35 5.77
CA LYS A 35 29.86 -2.66 6.28
C LYS A 35 28.35 -2.75 6.46
N THR A 36 27.69 -3.66 5.77
CA THR A 36 26.23 -3.84 5.87
C THR A 36 25.86 -5.31 6.11
N LYS A 37 24.93 -5.56 7.04
CA LYS A 37 24.31 -6.89 7.24
C LYS A 37 23.04 -7.10 6.40
N GLY A 38 22.47 -6.03 5.84
CA GLY A 38 21.19 -6.05 5.11
C GLY A 38 21.34 -6.43 3.64
N LYS A 39 20.27 -6.98 3.04
CA LYS A 39 20.23 -7.47 1.65
C LYS A 39 20.22 -6.35 0.58
N THR A 40 19.94 -5.10 0.95
CA THR A 40 19.73 -3.96 0.02
C THR A 40 20.46 -2.68 0.47
N PRO A 41 21.80 -2.67 0.46
CA PRO A 41 22.61 -1.54 0.94
C PRO A 41 22.41 -0.25 0.12
N GLU A 42 22.12 -0.35 -1.18
CA GLU A 42 21.90 0.80 -2.05
C GLU A 42 20.62 1.56 -1.68
N GLU A 43 19.53 0.83 -1.39
CA GLU A 43 18.28 1.45 -0.95
C GLU A 43 18.42 2.08 0.43
N SER A 44 19.20 1.45 1.31
CA SER A 44 19.55 2.02 2.61
C SER A 44 20.33 3.34 2.45
N MET A 45 21.32 3.37 1.54
CA MET A 45 22.07 4.59 1.22
C MET A 45 21.15 5.69 0.68
N ARG A 46 20.28 5.35 -0.28
CA ARG A 46 19.30 6.28 -0.86
C ARG A 46 18.40 6.88 0.21
N ALA A 47 17.81 6.04 1.07
CA ALA A 47 16.90 6.47 2.13
C ALA A 47 17.60 7.42 3.11
N ARG A 48 18.79 7.05 3.60
CA ARG A 48 19.53 7.88 4.57
C ARG A 48 19.91 9.25 4.02
N LEU A 49 20.43 9.30 2.79
CA LEU A 49 20.74 10.58 2.14
C LEU A 49 19.47 11.43 1.93
N SER A 50 18.38 10.80 1.51
CA SER A 50 17.09 11.47 1.29
C SER A 50 16.50 12.05 2.58
N GLU A 51 16.44 11.25 3.65
CA GLU A 51 15.98 11.67 4.98
C GLU A 51 16.84 12.80 5.54
N ASN A 52 18.16 12.71 5.38
CA ASN A 52 19.06 13.73 5.90
C ASN A 52 18.83 15.09 5.23
N ILE A 53 18.73 15.11 3.90
CA ILE A 53 18.42 16.32 3.13
C ILE A 53 17.04 16.86 3.53
N LEU A 54 16.03 15.98 3.62
CA LEU A 54 14.67 16.39 3.97
C LEU A 54 14.57 17.05 5.35
N HIS A 55 15.19 16.43 6.36
CA HIS A 55 15.07 16.89 7.75
C HIS A 55 15.99 18.06 8.09
N LYS A 56 17.20 18.09 7.52
CA LYS A 56 18.17 19.15 7.79
C LYS A 56 18.07 20.33 6.82
N LYS A 57 17.45 20.16 5.65
CA LYS A 57 17.33 21.21 4.63
C LYS A 57 18.71 21.83 4.35
N ASP A 58 18.85 23.14 4.55
CA ASP A 58 20.07 23.90 4.31
C ASP A 58 21.24 23.48 5.21
N ASP A 59 20.96 22.86 6.37
CA ASP A 59 21.98 22.33 7.28
C ASP A 59 22.51 20.93 6.87
N SER A 60 21.97 20.35 5.79
CA SER A 60 22.47 19.08 5.24
C SER A 60 23.78 19.30 4.50
N PHE A 61 24.81 18.52 4.80
CA PHE A 61 26.04 18.47 4.00
C PHE A 61 25.82 17.96 2.57
N PHE A 62 24.70 17.31 2.32
CA PHE A 62 24.32 16.76 1.04
C PHE A 62 23.22 17.60 0.39
N MET A 63 23.17 17.54 -0.93
CA MET A 63 22.05 18.01 -1.74
C MET A 63 21.80 17.02 -2.89
N ARG A 64 20.61 17.07 -3.47
CA ARG A 64 20.33 16.36 -4.72
C ARG A 64 20.74 17.22 -5.90
N THR A 65 21.44 16.63 -6.86
CA THR A 65 21.79 17.32 -8.12
C THR A 65 20.89 16.92 -9.28
N SER A 66 20.30 15.72 -9.22
CA SER A 66 19.25 15.24 -10.13
C SER A 66 18.59 13.99 -9.54
N SER A 67 17.64 13.38 -10.28
CA SER A 67 16.94 12.17 -9.84
C SER A 67 17.92 11.04 -9.48
N GLY A 68 17.96 10.68 -8.19
CA GLY A 68 18.82 9.61 -7.67
C GLY A 68 20.32 9.97 -7.54
N MET A 69 20.71 11.21 -7.84
CA MET A 69 22.08 11.70 -7.76
C MET A 69 22.27 12.63 -6.55
N PHE A 70 23.42 12.51 -5.90
CA PHE A 70 23.76 13.26 -4.69
C PHE A 70 25.12 13.91 -4.83
N GLY A 71 25.26 15.13 -4.31
CA GLY A 71 26.51 15.87 -4.21
C GLY A 71 26.65 16.50 -2.82
N LEU A 72 27.81 17.09 -2.56
CA LEU A 72 28.00 17.90 -1.36
C LEU A 72 27.40 19.29 -1.57
N ARG A 73 26.66 19.79 -0.58
CA ARG A 73 26.01 21.11 -0.65
C ARG A 73 27.00 22.24 -0.92
N LYS A 74 28.24 22.13 -0.44
CA LYS A 74 29.30 23.12 -0.69
C LYS A 74 29.71 23.27 -2.16
N TRP A 75 29.31 22.36 -3.05
CA TRP A 75 29.70 22.38 -4.47
C TRP A 75 28.80 23.25 -5.34
N TYR A 76 27.57 23.50 -4.90
CA TYR A 76 26.56 24.19 -5.71
C TYR A 76 25.80 25.19 -4.84
N PRO A 77 25.26 26.26 -5.43
CA PRO A 77 24.38 27.16 -4.72
C PRO A 77 23.02 26.47 -4.42
N PRO A 78 22.30 26.88 -3.36
CA PRO A 78 21.06 26.21 -2.94
C PRO A 78 19.97 26.13 -4.02
N GLU A 79 19.94 27.08 -4.96
CA GLU A 79 18.97 27.17 -6.04
C GLU A 79 19.12 26.05 -7.08
N GLU A 80 20.30 25.41 -7.15
CA GLU A 80 20.57 24.27 -8.02
C GLU A 80 20.17 22.92 -7.40
N GLU A 81 19.62 22.92 -6.17
CA GLU A 81 19.14 21.69 -5.55
C GLU A 81 17.95 21.12 -6.31
N TYR A 82 18.13 19.90 -6.83
CA TYR A 82 17.05 19.14 -7.41
C TYR A 82 16.04 18.77 -6.32
N VAL A 83 14.93 19.50 -6.29
CA VAL A 83 13.77 19.15 -5.48
C VAL A 83 13.10 17.94 -6.12
N ALA A 84 13.43 16.75 -5.61
CA ALA A 84 12.74 15.55 -6.03
C ALA A 84 11.24 15.75 -5.81
N PRO A 85 10.40 15.55 -6.85
CA PRO A 85 8.97 15.61 -6.65
C PRO A 85 8.66 14.62 -5.53
N ARG A 86 8.07 15.15 -4.45
CA ARG A 86 7.54 14.28 -3.41
C ARG A 86 6.61 13.35 -4.16
N PHE A 87 6.85 12.04 -4.09
CA PHE A 87 5.80 11.10 -4.44
C PHE A 87 4.72 11.32 -3.39
N LYS A 88 3.89 12.34 -3.59
CA LYS A 88 2.54 12.31 -3.07
C LYS A 88 1.91 11.26 -3.96
N LYS A 89 1.53 10.11 -3.41
CA LYS A 89 0.36 9.42 -3.96
C LYS A 89 -0.70 10.50 -3.88
N SER A 90 -0.89 11.16 -5.01
CA SER A 90 -1.94 12.12 -5.15
C SER A 90 -3.17 11.34 -4.74
N LEU A 91 -3.91 11.83 -3.74
CA LEU A 91 -5.35 11.56 -3.72
C LEU A 91 -5.83 12.19 -5.02
N MET A 92 -5.58 11.53 -6.16
CA MET A 92 -6.05 12.02 -7.45
C MET A 92 -7.54 12.12 -7.26
N ASP A 93 -8.11 13.28 -7.62
CA ASP A 93 -9.55 13.44 -7.64
C ASP A 93 -10.12 12.64 -8.81
N GLU A 94 -9.95 11.33 -8.71
CA GLU A 94 -10.30 10.31 -9.67
C GLU A 94 -11.78 9.98 -9.54
N ASP A 95 -12.33 9.37 -10.58
CA ASP A 95 -13.68 8.82 -10.51
C ASP A 95 -13.60 7.46 -9.81
N ILE A 96 -14.20 7.39 -8.63
CA ILE A 96 -14.30 6.17 -7.84
C ILE A 96 -15.70 5.56 -7.97
N VAL A 97 -15.83 4.28 -7.60
CA VAL A 97 -17.13 3.59 -7.63
C VAL A 97 -17.84 3.74 -6.29
N VAL A 98 -19.09 4.19 -6.35
CA VAL A 98 -19.98 4.36 -5.20
C VAL A 98 -21.35 3.74 -5.43
N PHE A 99 -22.13 3.57 -4.37
CA PHE A 99 -23.58 3.34 -4.45
C PHE A 99 -24.30 4.06 -3.32
N LYS A 100 -25.64 4.15 -3.38
CA LYS A 100 -26.41 4.84 -2.36
C LYS A 100 -26.40 4.11 -1.02
N LYS A 101 -26.13 4.83 0.06
CA LYS A 101 -26.09 4.30 1.43
C LYS A 101 -27.41 3.72 1.91
N GLU A 102 -28.54 4.22 1.43
CA GLU A 102 -29.87 3.67 1.76
C GLU A 102 -30.00 2.18 1.40
N LEU A 103 -29.26 1.72 0.38
CA LEU A 103 -29.25 0.34 -0.09
C LEU A 103 -28.31 -0.57 0.72
N LEU A 104 -27.40 -0.01 1.52
CA LEU A 104 -26.36 -0.76 2.23
C LEU A 104 -26.92 -1.89 3.10
N LYS A 105 -28.05 -1.64 3.77
CA LYS A 105 -28.72 -2.59 4.66
C LYS A 105 -29.26 -3.82 3.95
N LYS A 106 -29.37 -3.80 2.61
CA LYS A 106 -29.73 -4.96 1.79
C LYS A 106 -28.58 -5.97 1.68
N TYR A 107 -27.34 -5.50 1.83
CA TYR A 107 -26.13 -6.28 1.58
C TYR A 107 -25.33 -6.57 2.86
N VAL A 108 -25.34 -5.67 3.83
CA VAL A 108 -24.60 -5.86 5.10
C VAL A 108 -25.42 -5.40 6.30
N HIS A 109 -25.24 -6.05 7.45
CA HIS A 109 -26.06 -5.84 8.65
C HIS A 109 -25.22 -5.41 9.86
N GLY A 110 -24.36 -4.41 9.67
CA GLY A 110 -23.44 -3.89 10.69
C GLY A 110 -22.02 -4.43 10.51
N ARG A 111 -21.17 -4.23 11.52
CA ARG A 111 -19.75 -4.65 11.48
C ARG A 111 -19.59 -6.15 11.17
N GLY A 112 -18.82 -6.48 10.12
CA GLY A 112 -18.55 -7.87 9.76
C GLY A 112 -17.99 -8.07 8.35
N LEU A 113 -17.72 -9.34 8.02
CA LEU A 113 -17.37 -9.82 6.69
C LEU A 113 -18.46 -10.77 6.20
N TYR A 114 -19.12 -10.42 5.09
CA TYR A 114 -20.35 -11.05 4.62
C TYR A 114 -20.14 -11.74 3.27
N THR A 115 -20.44 -13.04 3.20
CA THR A 115 -20.55 -13.74 1.91
C THR A 115 -21.99 -13.66 1.43
N LEU A 116 -22.21 -12.95 0.33
CA LEU A 116 -23.55 -12.80 -0.26
C LEU A 116 -23.92 -13.97 -1.17
N PRO A 117 -25.21 -14.34 -1.25
CA PRO A 117 -25.70 -15.19 -2.33
C PRO A 117 -25.56 -14.52 -3.70
N THR A 118 -25.56 -15.33 -4.76
CA THR A 118 -25.30 -14.86 -6.14
C THR A 118 -26.26 -13.77 -6.60
N LYS A 119 -27.54 -13.84 -6.20
CA LYS A 119 -28.55 -12.84 -6.60
C LYS A 119 -28.17 -11.46 -6.08
N GLU A 120 -27.88 -11.33 -4.78
CA GLU A 120 -27.55 -10.07 -4.12
C GLU A 120 -26.21 -9.51 -4.62
N ARG A 121 -25.22 -10.37 -4.92
CA ARG A 121 -23.96 -9.94 -5.55
C ARG A 121 -24.17 -9.32 -6.93
N LYS A 122 -25.09 -9.87 -7.72
CA LYS A 122 -25.44 -9.31 -9.03
C LYS A 122 -26.22 -8.00 -8.89
N GLU A 123 -27.12 -7.94 -7.92
CA GLU A 123 -27.93 -6.75 -7.69
C GLU A 123 -27.09 -5.56 -7.24
N ILE A 124 -26.13 -5.71 -6.32
CA ILE A 124 -25.28 -4.57 -5.89
C ILE A 124 -24.50 -3.96 -7.07
N ILE A 125 -24.07 -4.78 -8.04
CA ILE A 125 -23.36 -4.30 -9.23
C ILE A 125 -24.24 -3.34 -10.05
N THR A 126 -25.54 -3.60 -10.14
CA THR A 126 -26.47 -2.73 -10.89
C THR A 126 -26.72 -1.37 -10.23
N GLU A 127 -26.35 -1.21 -8.95
CA GLU A 127 -26.52 0.03 -8.19
C GLU A 127 -25.28 0.93 -8.23
N LEU A 128 -24.17 0.44 -8.79
CA LEU A 128 -22.88 1.11 -8.81
C LEU A 128 -22.87 2.30 -9.77
N LYS A 129 -22.25 3.40 -9.34
CA LYS A 129 -22.14 4.63 -10.12
C LYS A 129 -20.76 5.28 -9.89
N PRO A 130 -20.21 5.98 -10.88
CA PRO A 130 -19.01 6.78 -10.70
C PRO A 130 -19.33 8.03 -9.90
N MET A 131 -18.37 8.45 -9.07
CA MET A 131 -18.38 9.74 -8.41
C MET A 131 -16.94 10.23 -8.23
N ARG A 132 -16.70 11.54 -8.40
CA ARG A 132 -15.41 12.15 -8.06
C ARG A 132 -15.10 11.90 -6.60
N ARG A 133 -13.90 11.39 -6.30
CA ARG A 133 -13.46 11.07 -4.94
C ARG A 133 -13.64 12.23 -3.98
N SER A 134 -13.27 13.45 -4.39
CA SER A 134 -13.38 14.64 -3.54
C SER A 134 -14.81 15.01 -3.17
N LEU A 135 -15.80 14.60 -3.98
CA LEU A 135 -17.23 14.73 -3.69
C LEU A 135 -17.69 13.59 -2.78
N ALA A 136 -17.33 12.35 -3.11
CA ALA A 136 -17.71 11.16 -2.35
C ALA A 136 -17.21 11.17 -0.91
N GLU A 137 -16.02 11.72 -0.65
CA GLU A 137 -15.47 11.88 0.71
C GLU A 137 -16.28 12.88 1.56
N LYS A 138 -17.03 13.80 0.93
CA LYS A 138 -17.86 14.81 1.60
C LYS A 138 -19.35 14.43 1.64
N ASP A 139 -19.75 13.47 0.83
CA ASP A 139 -21.12 12.98 0.74
C ASP A 139 -21.31 11.75 1.65
N PHE A 140 -22.12 11.92 2.70
CA PHE A 140 -22.39 10.87 3.69
C PHE A 140 -23.57 9.96 3.31
N ASP A 141 -24.20 10.20 2.16
CA ASP A 141 -25.33 9.43 1.61
C ASP A 141 -24.90 8.41 0.55
N VAL A 142 -23.60 8.34 0.26
CA VAL A 142 -22.99 7.32 -0.60
C VAL A 142 -22.05 6.41 0.18
N ILE A 143 -21.84 5.22 -0.36
CA ILE A 143 -20.85 4.24 0.09
C ILE A 143 -19.82 4.05 -1.01
N GLN A 144 -18.56 4.21 -0.66
CA GLN A 144 -17.40 4.11 -1.54
C GLN A 144 -16.89 2.65 -1.54
N LEU A 145 -16.68 2.08 -2.72
CA LEU A 145 -16.13 0.72 -2.83
C LEU A 145 -14.61 0.73 -2.70
N ILE A 146 -14.10 -0.15 -1.83
CA ILE A 146 -12.67 -0.37 -1.61
C ILE A 146 -12.31 -1.77 -2.12
N SER A 147 -11.41 -1.84 -3.09
CA SER A 147 -10.79 -3.11 -3.48
C SER A 147 -9.88 -3.56 -2.34
N THR A 148 -10.19 -4.71 -1.73
CA THR A 148 -9.51 -5.20 -0.52
C THR A 148 -8.92 -6.56 -0.81
N PHE A 149 -7.61 -6.73 -0.65
CA PHE A 149 -6.98 -8.03 -0.87
C PHE A 149 -6.07 -8.46 0.29
N ILE A 150 -6.22 -9.72 0.68
CA ILE A 150 -5.48 -10.38 1.74
C ILE A 150 -4.48 -11.31 1.07
N VAL A 151 -3.19 -11.03 1.24
CA VAL A 151 -2.13 -11.79 0.58
C VAL A 151 -1.66 -12.92 1.48
N ARG A 152 -1.68 -14.15 0.98
CA ARG A 152 -1.44 -15.37 1.75
C ARG A 152 -0.33 -16.19 1.13
N PHE A 153 0.48 -16.79 1.99
CA PHE A 153 1.44 -17.81 1.62
C PHE A 153 1.38 -18.91 2.69
N GLU A 154 1.00 -20.11 2.29
CA GLU A 154 0.69 -21.22 3.22
C GLU A 154 -0.38 -20.80 4.25
N ASP A 155 -0.11 -20.95 5.54
CA ASP A 155 -0.97 -20.57 6.67
C ASP A 155 -0.77 -19.12 7.13
N LYS A 156 0.06 -18.34 6.42
CA LYS A 156 0.48 -16.99 6.82
C LYS A 156 -0.16 -15.90 5.97
N TYR A 157 -0.24 -14.71 6.57
CA TYR A 157 -0.82 -13.50 6.01
C TYR A 157 0.27 -12.45 5.91
N LEU A 158 0.38 -11.80 4.76
CA LEU A 158 1.29 -10.68 4.60
C LEU A 158 0.70 -9.46 5.31
N THR A 159 1.40 -8.99 6.33
CA THR A 159 1.07 -7.75 7.04
C THR A 159 2.11 -6.68 6.72
N TYR A 160 1.77 -5.43 7.02
CA TYR A 160 2.69 -4.30 6.97
C TYR A 160 2.23 -3.22 7.95
N LYS A 161 3.12 -2.28 8.28
CA LYS A 161 2.81 -1.09 9.06
C LYS A 161 2.73 0.12 8.14
N ARG A 162 1.70 0.95 8.30
CA ARG A 162 1.58 2.22 7.56
C ARG A 162 2.54 3.25 8.15
N SER A 163 3.42 3.80 7.32
CA SER A 163 4.37 4.83 7.72
C SER A 163 3.68 6.20 7.86
N LYS A 164 4.41 7.16 8.44
CA LYS A 164 3.95 8.56 8.55
C LYS A 164 4.00 9.32 7.22
N ASP A 165 4.64 8.75 6.20
CA ASP A 165 4.77 9.36 4.89
C ASP A 165 3.55 9.09 4.01
N LEU A 166 2.64 8.19 4.44
CA LEU A 166 1.39 7.91 3.73
C LEU A 166 0.47 9.16 3.76
N PRO A 167 -0.24 9.49 2.66
CA PRO A 167 -1.17 10.63 2.66
C PRO A 167 -2.33 10.52 3.66
N GLU A 168 -2.82 9.30 3.92
CA GLU A 168 -3.89 9.03 4.88
C GLU A 168 -3.32 8.96 6.31
N ASP A 169 -3.52 10.01 7.10
CA ASP A 169 -2.91 10.21 8.41
C ASP A 169 -3.58 9.44 9.55
N ARG A 170 -4.90 9.18 9.44
CA ARG A 170 -5.69 8.52 10.49
C ARG A 170 -5.24 7.09 10.76
N LEU A 171 -4.57 6.46 9.79
CA LEU A 171 -4.10 5.07 9.87
C LEU A 171 -2.59 4.95 10.10
N HIS A 172 -1.88 6.07 10.29
CA HIS A 172 -0.43 6.06 10.55
C HIS A 172 -0.08 5.24 11.78
N GLY A 173 0.97 4.43 11.67
CA GLY A 173 1.48 3.66 12.80
C GLY A 173 0.70 2.39 13.12
N TYR A 174 -0.44 2.14 12.48
CA TYR A 174 -1.13 0.85 12.58
C TYR A 174 -0.59 -0.15 11.56
N TYR A 175 -0.59 -1.42 11.96
CA TYR A 175 -0.46 -2.54 11.06
C TYR A 175 -1.77 -2.81 10.29
N SER A 176 -1.63 -3.37 9.11
CA SER A 176 -2.70 -3.86 8.25
C SER A 176 -2.40 -5.29 7.84
N MET A 177 -3.43 -6.12 7.71
CA MET A 177 -3.33 -7.44 7.08
C MET A 177 -3.95 -7.50 5.68
N PHE A 178 -4.46 -6.36 5.21
CA PHE A 178 -5.01 -6.22 3.87
C PHE A 178 -4.32 -5.06 3.15
N PHE A 179 -4.39 -5.13 1.83
CA PHE A 179 -3.90 -4.16 0.87
C PHE A 179 -5.07 -3.65 0.02
N GLY A 180 -4.87 -2.51 -0.63
CA GLY A 180 -5.78 -1.95 -1.60
C GLY A 180 -6.29 -0.55 -1.30
N GLY A 181 -7.27 -0.13 -2.09
CA GLY A 181 -7.71 1.26 -2.19
C GLY A 181 -9.04 1.40 -2.91
N HIS A 182 -9.41 2.63 -3.23
CA HIS A 182 -10.65 2.91 -3.95
C HIS A 182 -10.69 2.20 -5.30
N LEU A 183 -11.84 1.63 -5.61
CA LEU A 183 -12.07 1.07 -6.94
C LEU A 183 -12.27 2.21 -7.93
N ASN A 184 -11.44 2.27 -8.98
CA ASN A 184 -11.48 3.33 -9.98
C ASN A 184 -12.41 2.96 -11.14
N LEU A 185 -13.05 3.96 -11.75
CA LEU A 185 -13.87 3.75 -12.94
C LEU A 185 -13.10 3.16 -14.12
N ASN A 186 -11.84 3.53 -14.31
CA ASN A 186 -10.98 2.99 -15.36
C ASN A 186 -10.56 1.54 -15.10
N ASP A 187 -10.68 1.06 -13.85
CA ASP A 187 -10.52 -0.37 -13.54
C ASP A 187 -11.72 -1.17 -14.09
N ILE A 188 -12.84 -0.51 -14.38
CA ILE A 188 -14.12 -1.11 -14.79
C ILE A 188 -14.73 -0.26 -15.93
N GLU A 189 -14.31 -0.49 -17.18
CA GLU A 189 -14.72 0.29 -18.37
C GLU A 189 -16.19 0.78 -18.34
N PHE A 190 -16.41 2.06 -18.00
CA PHE A 190 -17.74 2.68 -17.92
C PHE A 190 -17.93 3.56 -19.17
N PRO A 191 -18.96 3.34 -20.00
CA PRO A 191 -20.39 3.28 -19.65
C PRO A 191 -21.07 1.95 -20.01
N LEU A 192 -20.25 0.92 -20.26
CA LEU A 192 -20.68 -0.41 -20.65
C LEU A 192 -20.34 -1.33 -19.48
N PHE A 193 -21.34 -1.65 -18.66
CA PHE A 193 -21.27 -2.69 -17.62
C PHE A 193 -21.35 -4.17 -18.10
N PRO A 194 -21.28 -4.59 -19.38
CA PRO A 194 -21.60 -5.98 -19.71
C PRO A 194 -20.55 -7.01 -19.26
N SER A 195 -19.37 -6.61 -18.79
CA SER A 195 -18.33 -7.54 -18.31
C SER A 195 -18.43 -7.87 -16.81
N LEU A 196 -18.68 -6.87 -15.96
CA LEU A 196 -18.80 -7.08 -14.51
C LEU A 196 -20.17 -7.69 -14.16
N SER A 197 -20.22 -9.02 -14.11
CA SER A 197 -21.46 -9.76 -13.86
C SER A 197 -21.52 -10.38 -12.47
N ASP A 198 -20.38 -10.59 -11.80
CA ASP A 198 -20.30 -11.11 -10.44
C ASP A 198 -18.90 -10.81 -9.87
N PHE A 199 -18.80 -10.55 -8.56
CA PHE A 199 -17.53 -10.39 -7.85
C PHE A 199 -16.74 -11.69 -7.74
N THR A 200 -17.39 -12.85 -7.91
CA THR A 200 -16.69 -14.15 -7.86
C THR A 200 -16.04 -14.54 -9.18
N ASP A 201 -16.37 -13.86 -10.28
CA ASP A 201 -15.80 -14.17 -11.58
C ASP A 201 -14.31 -13.76 -11.62
N SER A 202 -13.44 -14.67 -12.06
CA SER A 202 -11.99 -14.49 -11.97
C SER A 202 -11.45 -13.38 -12.87
N GLU A 203 -12.08 -13.13 -14.03
CA GLU A 203 -11.67 -12.07 -14.93
C GLU A 203 -12.09 -10.70 -14.37
N ASN A 204 -13.30 -10.63 -13.81
CA ASN A 204 -13.79 -9.46 -13.10
C ASN A 204 -12.99 -9.13 -11.84
N ALA A 205 -12.62 -10.15 -11.06
CA ALA A 205 -11.79 -10.00 -9.88
C ALA A 205 -10.43 -9.39 -10.22
N LYS A 206 -9.81 -9.82 -11.33
CA LYS A 206 -8.54 -9.25 -11.83
C LYS A 206 -8.68 -7.77 -12.17
N LEU A 207 -9.78 -7.34 -12.78
CA LEU A 207 -10.03 -5.93 -13.11
C LEU A 207 -10.05 -5.06 -11.85
N MET A 208 -10.80 -5.47 -10.82
CA MET A 208 -10.92 -4.71 -9.56
C MET A 208 -9.64 -4.70 -8.71
N PHE A 209 -8.76 -5.69 -8.88
CA PHE A 209 -7.60 -5.92 -8.04
C PHE A 209 -6.28 -5.40 -8.66
N ASN A 210 -6.10 -5.57 -9.97
CA ASN A 210 -4.77 -5.51 -10.60
C ASN A 210 -4.05 -4.17 -10.44
N ARG A 211 -4.76 -3.04 -10.51
CA ARG A 211 -4.14 -1.72 -10.40
C ARG A 211 -3.52 -1.52 -9.02
N GLU A 212 -4.34 -1.56 -7.98
CA GLU A 212 -3.89 -1.41 -6.59
C GLU A 212 -2.87 -2.49 -6.20
N PHE A 213 -3.07 -3.73 -6.62
CA PHE A 213 -2.10 -4.80 -6.37
C PHE A 213 -0.73 -4.48 -6.95
N ARG A 214 -0.63 -4.04 -8.21
CA ARG A 214 0.64 -3.71 -8.86
C ARG A 214 1.31 -2.46 -8.29
N GLU A 215 0.52 -1.54 -7.75
CA GLU A 215 1.01 -0.35 -7.05
C GLU A 215 1.65 -0.74 -5.72
N GLU A 216 0.95 -1.52 -4.88
CA GLU A 216 1.38 -1.83 -3.51
C GLU A 216 2.35 -3.01 -3.44
N LEU A 217 2.20 -4.01 -4.32
CA LEU A 217 2.95 -5.26 -4.31
C LEU A 217 3.50 -5.63 -5.69
N LYS A 218 4.76 -6.05 -5.74
CA LYS A 218 5.42 -6.57 -6.93
C LYS A 218 5.91 -7.98 -6.68
N LEU A 219 5.40 -8.92 -7.46
CA LEU A 219 5.84 -10.31 -7.42
C LEU A 219 6.94 -10.52 -8.48
N PRO A 220 8.15 -10.97 -8.11
CA PRO A 220 9.27 -11.10 -9.04
C PRO A 220 9.03 -12.00 -10.26
N ASN A 221 8.09 -12.97 -10.20
CA ASN A 221 7.83 -13.96 -11.27
C ASN A 221 6.34 -14.26 -11.52
N LEU A 222 5.43 -13.33 -11.19
CA LEU A 222 3.97 -13.51 -11.31
C LEU A 222 3.45 -14.80 -10.64
N GLU A 223 3.75 -14.95 -9.36
CA GLU A 223 3.46 -16.13 -8.53
C GLU A 223 2.05 -16.14 -7.93
N LEU A 224 1.06 -15.58 -8.64
CA LEU A 224 -0.33 -15.62 -8.21
C LEU A 224 -0.90 -17.02 -8.48
N GLN A 225 -1.17 -17.77 -7.41
CA GLN A 225 -1.73 -19.11 -7.49
C GLN A 225 -3.23 -19.07 -7.74
N GLU A 226 -3.93 -18.32 -6.88
CA GLU A 226 -5.39 -18.29 -6.83
C GLU A 226 -5.84 -16.93 -6.31
N LEU A 227 -6.92 -16.41 -6.89
CA LEU A 227 -7.64 -15.23 -6.42
C LEU A 227 -9.06 -15.68 -6.06
N LYS A 228 -9.45 -15.51 -4.81
CA LYS A 228 -10.73 -16.01 -4.30
C LYS A 228 -11.53 -14.90 -3.66
N TYR A 229 -12.74 -14.66 -4.18
CA TYR A 229 -13.71 -13.78 -3.51
C TYR A 229 -14.07 -14.32 -2.13
N LYS A 230 -14.00 -13.44 -1.13
CA LYS A 230 -14.24 -13.77 0.27
C LYS A 230 -15.54 -13.19 0.80
N GLY A 231 -15.87 -11.96 0.39
CA GLY A 231 -17.08 -11.30 0.85
C GLY A 231 -17.01 -9.77 0.80
N LEU A 232 -17.96 -9.15 1.48
CA LEU A 232 -18.05 -7.71 1.69
C LEU A 232 -17.67 -7.37 3.14
N LEU A 233 -16.70 -6.47 3.32
CA LEU A 233 -16.21 -6.01 4.61
C LEU A 233 -16.81 -4.65 4.95
N TYR A 234 -17.47 -4.56 6.09
CA TYR A 234 -18.10 -3.32 6.53
C TYR A 234 -17.89 -3.10 8.03
N ASP A 235 -17.77 -1.84 8.42
CA ASP A 235 -17.64 -1.42 9.82
C ASP A 235 -18.41 -0.12 10.07
N ASP A 236 -19.47 -0.21 10.88
CA ASP A 236 -20.33 0.89 11.29
C ASP A 236 -19.91 1.55 12.62
N ILE A 237 -18.73 1.24 13.15
CA ILE A 237 -18.22 1.83 14.39
C ILE A 237 -17.42 3.10 14.10
N ARG A 238 -16.41 3.02 13.22
CA ARG A 238 -15.50 4.14 12.94
C ARG A 238 -16.06 5.11 11.88
N PRO A 239 -15.95 6.44 12.07
CA PRO A 239 -16.44 7.42 11.10
C PRO A 239 -15.91 7.20 9.68
N VAL A 240 -14.60 6.96 9.54
CA VAL A 240 -13.99 6.68 8.23
C VAL A 240 -14.58 5.42 7.62
N SER A 241 -14.82 4.36 8.39
CA SER A 241 -15.30 3.08 7.86
C SER A 241 -16.78 3.08 7.48
N LYS A 242 -17.61 3.95 8.07
CA LYS A 242 -19.05 4.08 7.78
C LYS A 242 -19.39 4.47 6.34
N GLN A 243 -18.43 5.03 5.61
CA GLN A 243 -18.60 5.44 4.21
C GLN A 243 -17.95 4.46 3.23
N HIS A 244 -17.35 3.36 3.70
CA HIS A 244 -16.58 2.44 2.86
C HIS A 244 -17.09 1.01 2.97
N LEU A 245 -17.13 0.32 1.84
CA LEU A 245 -17.42 -1.11 1.75
C LEU A 245 -16.28 -1.81 1.02
N GLY A 246 -15.59 -2.70 1.72
CA GLY A 246 -14.50 -3.49 1.15
C GLY A 246 -15.04 -4.68 0.34
N ILE A 247 -14.60 -4.84 -0.90
CA ILE A 247 -14.77 -6.07 -1.67
C ILE A 247 -13.52 -6.91 -1.44
N VAL A 248 -13.66 -8.00 -0.68
CA VAL A 248 -12.51 -8.74 -0.14
C VAL A 248 -12.16 -9.94 -1.00
N TYR A 249 -10.88 -10.06 -1.35
CA TYR A 249 -10.29 -11.19 -2.03
C TYR A 249 -9.13 -11.79 -1.22
N ASP A 250 -9.04 -13.11 -1.19
CA ASP A 250 -7.80 -13.80 -0.83
C ASP A 250 -6.92 -13.94 -2.08
N VAL A 251 -5.64 -13.61 -1.95
CA VAL A 251 -4.61 -13.76 -2.98
C VAL A 251 -3.60 -14.77 -2.47
N PHE A 252 -3.63 -15.98 -3.02
CA PHE A 252 -2.70 -17.04 -2.64
C PHE A 252 -1.43 -16.95 -3.50
N LEU A 253 -0.28 -16.92 -2.84
CA LEU A 253 1.04 -16.92 -3.47
C LEU A 253 1.65 -18.30 -3.43
N ASN A 254 2.44 -18.62 -4.47
CA ASN A 254 3.23 -19.86 -4.52
C ASN A 254 4.60 -19.73 -3.83
N SER A 255 5.01 -18.52 -3.42
CA SER A 255 6.25 -18.30 -2.67
C SER A 255 6.12 -17.13 -1.68
N ASP A 256 7.04 -17.05 -0.73
CA ASP A 256 7.15 -15.98 0.26
C ASP A 256 7.84 -14.71 -0.27
N LYS A 257 8.20 -14.69 -1.56
CA LYS A 257 8.98 -13.60 -2.16
C LYS A 257 8.05 -12.50 -2.69
N TYR A 258 8.25 -11.30 -2.18
CA TYR A 258 7.54 -10.10 -2.63
C TYR A 258 8.44 -8.87 -2.57
N LEU A 259 8.00 -7.80 -3.22
CA LEU A 259 8.54 -6.46 -3.09
C LEU A 259 7.40 -5.48 -2.86
N ILE A 260 7.57 -4.55 -1.92
CA ILE A 260 6.64 -3.42 -1.79
C ILE A 260 6.87 -2.45 -2.95
N GLY A 261 5.80 -2.17 -3.69
CA GLY A 261 5.81 -1.25 -4.83
C GLY A 261 5.92 0.20 -4.36
N GLU A 262 5.07 0.61 -3.42
CA GLU A 262 5.06 1.95 -2.81
C GLU A 262 6.12 2.10 -1.69
N ARG A 263 7.38 2.15 -2.12
CA ARG A 263 8.53 2.21 -1.20
C ARG A 263 8.44 3.43 -0.28
N GLY A 264 8.39 3.17 1.03
CA GLY A 264 8.39 4.19 2.08
C GLY A 264 7.03 4.39 2.75
N PHE A 265 5.93 3.95 2.12
CA PHE A 265 4.58 4.03 2.69
C PHE A 265 4.22 2.81 3.52
N LEU A 266 4.55 1.61 3.02
CA LEU A 266 4.31 0.35 3.70
C LEU A 266 5.66 -0.16 4.24
N ILE A 267 5.81 -0.19 5.56
CA ILE A 267 7.05 -0.53 6.25
C ILE A 267 6.88 -1.81 7.09
N ASN A 268 7.99 -2.46 7.42
CA ASN A 268 8.01 -3.73 8.16
C ASN A 268 7.07 -4.81 7.58
N PRO A 269 7.03 -5.05 6.26
CA PRO A 269 6.21 -6.10 5.71
C PRO A 269 6.74 -7.47 6.16
N LYS A 270 5.84 -8.40 6.49
CA LYS A 270 6.19 -9.77 6.89
C LYS A 270 4.99 -10.71 6.79
N PHE A 271 5.26 -11.98 6.49
CA PHE A 271 4.27 -13.03 6.64
C PHE A 271 4.16 -13.42 8.11
N GLU A 272 2.95 -13.43 8.64
CA GLU A 272 2.63 -13.79 10.03
C GLU A 272 1.47 -14.79 10.09
N THR A 273 1.47 -15.66 11.09
CA THR A 273 0.33 -16.51 11.42
C THR A 273 -0.78 -15.69 12.10
N LEU A 274 -2.01 -16.22 12.16
CA LEU A 274 -3.10 -15.55 12.90
C LEU A 274 -2.76 -15.35 14.39
N ASP A 275 -2.08 -16.32 15.01
CA ASP A 275 -1.68 -16.23 16.42
C ASP A 275 -0.66 -15.10 16.65
N GLU A 276 0.32 -14.94 15.76
CA GLU A 276 1.28 -13.84 15.82
C GLU A 276 0.61 -12.46 15.69
N ILE A 277 -0.39 -12.36 14.82
CA ILE A 277 -1.17 -11.14 14.60
C ILE A 277 -2.04 -10.84 15.84
N GLU A 278 -2.70 -11.85 16.41
CA GLU A 278 -3.57 -11.70 17.58
C GLU A 278 -2.81 -11.27 18.83
N ASN A 279 -1.60 -11.80 19.05
CA ASN A 279 -0.74 -11.44 20.17
C ASN A 279 -0.39 -9.94 20.21
N ARG A 280 -0.54 -9.23 19.10
CA ARG A 280 -0.34 -7.79 18.98
C ARG A 280 -1.54 -7.10 18.34
N LYS A 281 -2.76 -7.59 18.59
CA LYS A 281 -4.02 -7.08 18.01
C LYS A 281 -4.13 -5.56 18.08
N GLU A 282 -3.73 -4.95 19.19
CA GLU A 282 -3.79 -3.50 19.42
C GLU A 282 -2.94 -2.68 18.42
N ASP A 283 -1.93 -3.30 17.81
CA ASP A 283 -1.12 -2.66 16.77
C ASP A 283 -1.86 -2.53 15.43
N PHE A 284 -2.96 -3.27 15.22
CA PHE A 284 -3.66 -3.35 13.94
C PHE A 284 -4.87 -2.41 13.85
N GLU A 285 -5.22 -2.02 12.63
CA GLU A 285 -6.44 -1.27 12.38
C GLU A 285 -7.72 -2.15 12.40
N ASN A 286 -8.88 -1.49 12.39
CA ASN A 286 -10.17 -2.12 12.70
C ASN A 286 -10.66 -3.14 11.67
N TRP A 287 -10.41 -2.95 10.38
CA TRP A 287 -10.79 -3.88 9.33
C TRP A 287 -9.97 -5.17 9.41
N SER A 288 -8.68 -5.08 9.74
CA SER A 288 -7.84 -6.23 10.04
C SER A 288 -8.43 -7.05 11.18
N TRP A 289 -8.98 -6.43 12.23
CA TRP A 289 -9.63 -7.18 13.32
C TRP A 289 -10.84 -7.99 12.87
N ILE A 290 -11.67 -7.40 12.01
CA ILE A 290 -12.86 -8.08 11.47
C ILE A 290 -12.42 -9.29 10.64
N ILE A 291 -11.36 -9.13 9.83
CA ILE A 291 -10.79 -10.22 9.03
C ILE A 291 -10.22 -11.31 9.95
N ILE A 292 -9.42 -10.98 10.98
CA ILE A 292 -8.88 -11.95 11.96
C ILE A 292 -10.00 -12.75 12.62
N GLU A 293 -11.03 -12.07 13.12
CA GLU A 293 -12.18 -12.69 13.78
C GLU A 293 -12.91 -13.64 12.83
N PHE A 294 -13.08 -13.25 11.57
CA PHE A 294 -13.67 -14.09 10.54
C PHE A 294 -12.82 -15.34 10.23
N GLU A 295 -11.51 -15.19 10.04
CA GLU A 295 -10.60 -16.31 9.75
C GLU A 295 -10.57 -17.35 10.86
N LYS A 296 -10.50 -16.90 12.13
CA LYS A 296 -10.52 -17.80 13.28
C LYS A 296 -11.84 -18.58 13.38
N ASN A 297 -12.96 -17.91 13.13
CA ASN A 297 -14.27 -18.57 13.11
C ASN A 297 -14.39 -19.63 12.00
N LEU A 298 -13.70 -19.44 10.86
CA LEU A 298 -13.66 -20.45 9.80
C LEU A 298 -12.80 -21.66 10.19
N ILE A 299 -11.64 -21.44 10.82
CA ILE A 299 -10.76 -22.52 11.27
C ILE A 299 -11.42 -23.34 12.37
N GLY A 300 -12.05 -22.70 13.37
CA GLY A 300 -12.72 -23.41 14.47
C GLY A 300 -13.97 -24.21 14.06
N ARG A 301 -14.43 -24.08 12.81
CA ARG A 301 -15.54 -24.87 12.23
C ARG A 301 -15.06 -26.07 11.40
N ARG A 302 -13.76 -26.19 11.13
CA ARG A 302 -13.15 -27.33 10.43
C ARG A 302 -12.64 -28.35 11.43
#